data_AF-V4AJ89-F1
#
_entry.id   AF-V4AJ89-F1
#
_cell.length_a   1.000
_cell.length_b   1.000
_cell.length_c   1.000
_cell.angle_alpha   90.00
_cell.angle_beta   90.00
_cell.angle_gamma   90.00
#
_symmetry.space_group_name_H-M   'P 1'
#
loop_
_entity.id
_entity.type
_entity.pdbx_description
1 polymer ?
#
loop_
_entity_poly.entity_id
_entity_poly.type
_entity_poly.pdbx_seq_one_letter_code
_entity_poly.pdbx_strand_id
1 'polypeptide(L)'
;MGKNRFKKREKTSLEDRRKNIKETRNKENVAVKKTSSTYSVDQLLDKAEEFLDNFDYDLAQKFCQRALEVDRENIRALELTGSVLLELGDQESAEQCFLRSVEISPEEGHAKYMYLGQLNKGADAIKYFSKGIELMIQAQQKEAEIVGASNISEDKPVAPIDISNAYCSIAEIYMTDCCFDDSAESKCKENIESAISSDPNNAEAYQLKASYLLSLDQKQEGKEMINKSLSLWLPKAKCKEEELPDTEFDPVQIVPLSFESRINTCRILIEVEEYQSAVDVAEGLLDENDEDPQVWYLIGWANYLQGEDYKNNARFYLNKAHKVYKKNNYDDPDLYKHIEELLQELPPGYDDDDDDDGGLLHEQDLDAIHSSDEEDMEH
;
A
#
# COMPACT_ATOMS: atom_id res chain seq x y z
N MET A 1 43.55 6.40 75.13
CA MET A 1 42.42 5.77 75.82
C MET A 1 41.11 6.37 75.30
N GLY A 2 40.47 5.74 74.31
CA GLY A 2 39.17 6.16 73.78
C GLY A 2 38.03 5.42 74.47
N LYS A 3 36.98 6.12 74.89
CA LYS A 3 35.75 5.53 75.43
C LYS A 3 34.66 5.47 74.35
N ASN A 4 34.22 4.24 74.06
CA ASN A 4 33.04 3.90 73.27
C ASN A 4 31.73 4.43 73.88
N ARG A 5 30.79 4.84 73.03
CA ARG A 5 29.34 4.82 73.32
C ARG A 5 28.60 4.12 72.17
N PHE A 6 28.14 2.90 72.44
CA PHE A 6 27.18 2.16 71.60
C PHE A 6 25.78 2.77 71.77
N LYS A 7 25.08 3.09 70.67
CA LYS A 7 23.62 3.27 70.64
C LYS A 7 22.96 1.97 70.20
N LYS A 8 22.01 1.48 71.02
CA LYS A 8 21.12 0.33 70.81
C LYS A 8 20.28 0.53 69.54
N ARG A 9 20.29 -0.42 68.59
CA ARG A 9 19.27 -0.54 67.54
C ARG A 9 18.11 -1.37 68.09
N GLU A 10 16.91 -0.80 68.10
CA GLU A 10 15.67 -1.53 68.40
C GLU A 10 15.41 -2.57 67.29
N LYS A 11 15.23 -3.83 67.68
CA LYS A 11 14.82 -4.92 66.79
C LYS A 11 13.29 -4.95 66.77
N THR A 12 12.68 -4.50 65.68
CA THR A 12 11.27 -4.75 65.40
C THR A 12 11.05 -6.25 65.23
N SER A 13 9.98 -6.78 65.84
CA SER A 13 9.68 -8.22 65.87
C SER A 13 9.40 -8.75 64.46
N LEU A 14 9.75 -10.01 64.21
CA LEU A 14 9.44 -10.73 62.97
C LEU A 14 7.92 -10.77 62.69
N GLU A 15 7.09 -10.66 63.73
CA GLU A 15 5.63 -10.58 63.61
C GLU A 15 5.16 -9.23 63.07
N ASP A 16 5.82 -8.12 63.44
CA ASP A 16 5.51 -6.78 62.93
C ASP A 16 5.90 -6.64 61.46
N ARG A 17 7.02 -7.27 61.06
CA ARG A 17 7.42 -7.35 59.64
C ARG A 17 6.43 -8.17 58.82
N ARG A 18 5.88 -9.26 59.36
CA ARG A 18 4.86 -10.07 58.67
C ARG A 18 3.50 -9.37 58.57
N LYS A 19 3.11 -8.58 59.58
CA LYS A 19 1.91 -7.74 59.51
C LYS A 19 2.07 -6.62 58.48
N ASN A 20 3.20 -5.93 58.46
CA ASN A 20 3.48 -4.89 57.46
C ASN A 20 3.49 -5.43 56.03
N ILE A 21 4.05 -6.63 55.79
CA ILE A 21 4.04 -7.27 54.45
C ILE A 21 2.62 -7.70 54.04
N LYS A 22 1.79 -8.16 54.99
CA LYS A 22 0.37 -8.48 54.70
C LYS A 22 -0.46 -7.22 54.46
N GLU A 23 -0.18 -6.12 55.17
CA GLU A 23 -0.86 -4.84 54.97
C GLU A 23 -0.43 -4.14 53.68
N THR A 24 0.84 -4.22 53.26
CA THR A 24 1.26 -3.72 51.93
C THR A 24 0.70 -4.60 50.81
N ARG A 25 0.68 -5.93 50.94
CA ARG A 25 0.01 -6.80 49.96
C ARG A 25 -1.50 -6.57 49.89
N ASN A 26 -2.16 -6.29 51.02
CA ASN A 26 -3.57 -5.93 51.01
C ASN A 26 -3.81 -4.52 50.45
N LYS A 27 -2.89 -3.56 50.65
CA LYS A 27 -2.99 -2.22 50.03
C LYS A 27 -2.71 -2.25 48.54
N GLU A 28 -1.78 -3.08 48.06
CA GLU A 28 -1.56 -3.34 46.63
C GLU A 28 -2.75 -4.09 46.01
N ASN A 29 -3.29 -5.12 46.68
CA ASN A 29 -4.50 -5.82 46.20
C ASN A 29 -5.77 -4.95 46.27
N VAL A 30 -5.85 -3.96 47.17
CA VAL A 30 -6.97 -3.01 47.27
C VAL A 30 -6.78 -1.82 46.32
N ALA A 31 -5.54 -1.46 45.97
CA ALA A 31 -5.25 -0.47 44.93
C ALA A 31 -5.48 -1.03 43.52
N VAL A 32 -5.08 -2.29 43.27
CA VAL A 32 -5.37 -3.01 42.01
C VAL A 32 -6.87 -3.33 41.87
N LYS A 33 -7.62 -3.46 42.98
CA LYS A 33 -9.08 -3.69 42.95
C LYS A 33 -9.93 -2.43 42.93
N LYS A 34 -9.37 -1.22 42.85
CA LYS A 34 -10.13 0.05 42.87
C LYS A 34 -10.17 0.83 41.55
N THR A 35 -9.83 0.19 40.43
CA THR A 35 -10.12 0.66 39.07
C THR A 35 -10.72 -0.47 38.23
N SER A 36 -11.68 -1.21 38.77
CA SER A 36 -12.42 -2.23 38.03
C SER A 36 -13.64 -1.61 37.32
N SER A 37 -13.37 -0.66 36.43
CA SER A 37 -14.18 -0.58 35.21
C SER A 37 -13.57 -1.59 34.26
N THR A 38 -13.99 -2.86 34.35
CA THR A 38 -13.62 -3.88 33.36
C THR A 38 -14.35 -3.51 32.07
N TYR A 39 -13.66 -2.82 31.18
CA TYR A 39 -14.11 -2.61 29.79
C TYR A 39 -14.37 -3.98 29.15
N SER A 40 -15.42 -4.10 28.35
CA SER A 40 -15.62 -5.31 27.53
C SER A 40 -14.52 -5.43 26.48
N VAL A 41 -14.36 -6.63 25.91
CA VAL A 41 -13.46 -6.83 24.77
C VAL A 41 -13.83 -5.87 23.64
N ASP A 42 -15.11 -5.79 23.26
CA ASP A 42 -15.58 -4.89 22.20
C ASP A 42 -15.21 -3.42 22.47
N GLN A 43 -15.41 -2.92 23.70
CA GLN A 43 -15.04 -1.54 24.05
C GLN A 43 -13.53 -1.27 23.96
N LEU A 44 -12.71 -2.29 24.19
CA LEU A 44 -11.26 -2.18 24.04
C LEU A 44 -10.87 -2.20 22.56
N LEU A 45 -11.54 -3.00 21.74
CA LEU A 45 -11.31 -3.10 20.30
C LEU A 45 -11.79 -1.86 19.56
N ASP A 46 -12.97 -1.33 19.87
CA ASP A 46 -13.45 -0.06 19.31
C ASP A 46 -12.47 1.09 19.62
N LYS A 47 -11.83 1.06 20.81
CA LYS A 47 -10.78 2.03 21.16
C LYS A 47 -9.47 1.78 20.41
N ALA A 48 -9.09 0.53 20.20
CA ALA A 48 -7.92 0.21 19.40
C ALA A 48 -8.10 0.64 17.94
N GLU A 49 -9.28 0.42 17.35
CA GLU A 49 -9.65 0.89 16.01
C GLU A 49 -9.60 2.42 15.94
N GLU A 50 -10.16 3.15 16.93
CA GLU A 50 -10.05 4.61 16.98
C GLU A 50 -8.59 5.09 17.00
N PHE A 51 -7.69 4.43 17.73
CA PHE A 51 -6.27 4.80 17.73
C PHE A 51 -5.56 4.39 16.44
N LEU A 52 -5.97 3.28 15.82
CA LEU A 52 -5.47 2.85 14.51
C LEU A 52 -5.85 3.89 13.43
N ASP A 53 -7.10 4.32 13.40
CA ASP A 53 -7.61 5.36 12.48
C ASP A 53 -6.91 6.71 12.67
N ASN A 54 -6.43 6.99 13.89
CA ASN A 54 -5.66 8.18 14.24
C ASN A 54 -4.14 8.00 14.11
N PHE A 55 -3.67 6.88 13.55
CA PHE A 55 -2.25 6.54 13.36
C PHE A 55 -1.44 6.47 14.68
N ASP A 56 -2.10 6.28 15.83
CA ASP A 56 -1.45 6.06 17.14
C ASP A 56 -1.33 4.54 17.42
N TYR A 57 -0.46 3.90 16.63
CA TYR A 57 -0.30 2.46 16.63
C TYR A 57 0.22 1.90 17.97
N ASP A 58 1.09 2.64 18.66
CA ASP A 58 1.60 2.30 19.98
C ASP A 58 0.49 2.20 21.04
N LEU A 59 -0.52 3.07 20.94
CA LEU A 59 -1.65 3.06 21.85
C LEU A 59 -2.68 2.02 21.42
N ALA A 60 -2.95 1.88 20.12
CA ALA A 60 -3.78 0.81 19.57
C ALA A 60 -3.29 -0.58 20.03
N GLN A 61 -1.97 -0.82 20.01
CA GLN A 61 -1.37 -2.07 20.45
C GLN A 61 -1.65 -2.36 21.94
N LYS A 62 -1.60 -1.34 22.80
CA LYS A 62 -1.90 -1.51 24.24
C LYS A 62 -3.35 -1.88 24.50
N PHE A 63 -4.29 -1.31 23.73
CA PHE A 63 -5.70 -1.67 23.81
C PHE A 63 -5.95 -3.10 23.30
N CYS A 64 -5.33 -3.48 22.18
CA CYS A 64 -5.34 -4.84 21.66
C CYS A 64 -4.79 -5.86 22.67
N GLN A 65 -3.64 -5.57 23.28
CA GLN A 65 -3.05 -6.41 24.32
C GLN A 65 -4.01 -6.61 25.49
N ARG A 66 -4.66 -5.53 25.94
CA ARG A 66 -5.64 -5.60 27.03
C ARG A 66 -6.89 -6.39 26.64
N ALA A 67 -7.33 -6.31 25.38
CA ALA A 67 -8.43 -7.13 24.86
C ALA A 67 -8.07 -8.63 24.92
N LEU A 68 -6.87 -9.00 24.47
CA LEU A 68 -6.36 -10.37 24.50
C LEU A 68 -6.07 -10.88 25.92
N GLU A 69 -5.78 -10.00 26.89
CA GLU A 69 -5.70 -10.37 28.31
C GLU A 69 -7.07 -10.77 28.89
N VAL A 70 -8.15 -10.16 28.40
CA VAL A 70 -9.53 -10.48 28.80
C VAL A 70 -10.02 -11.75 28.09
N ASP A 71 -9.79 -11.85 26.78
CA ASP A 71 -10.12 -13.02 25.97
C ASP A 71 -9.00 -13.32 24.95
N ARG A 72 -8.22 -14.37 25.24
CA ARG A 72 -7.03 -14.75 24.46
C ARG A 72 -7.32 -15.31 23.08
N GLU A 73 -8.55 -15.79 22.86
CA GLU A 73 -8.96 -16.47 21.63
C GLU A 73 -9.98 -15.64 20.84
N ASN A 74 -10.14 -14.36 21.19
CA ASN A 74 -11.01 -13.46 20.46
C ASN A 74 -10.45 -13.17 19.06
N ILE A 75 -11.19 -13.57 18.03
CA ILE A 75 -10.80 -13.47 16.61
C ILE A 75 -10.58 -12.00 16.20
N ARG A 76 -11.54 -11.11 16.49
CA ARG A 76 -11.43 -9.67 16.17
C ARG A 76 -10.21 -9.04 16.86
N ALA A 77 -9.93 -9.41 18.10
CA ALA A 77 -8.75 -8.94 18.81
C ALA A 77 -7.44 -9.44 18.18
N LEU A 78 -7.37 -10.71 17.78
CA LEU A 78 -6.20 -11.27 17.10
C LEU A 78 -5.97 -10.59 15.75
N GLU A 79 -7.01 -10.43 14.94
CA GLU A 79 -6.93 -9.79 13.63
C GLU A 79 -6.52 -8.32 13.74
N LEU A 80 -7.15 -7.56 14.64
CA LEU A 80 -6.78 -6.16 14.87
C LEU A 80 -5.35 -6.02 15.42
N THR A 81 -4.92 -6.93 16.29
CA THR A 81 -3.52 -6.96 16.75
C THR A 81 -2.56 -7.20 15.59
N GLY A 82 -2.90 -8.13 14.69
CA GLY A 82 -2.14 -8.39 13.48
C GLY A 82 -2.00 -7.14 12.62
N SER A 83 -3.10 -6.45 12.32
CA SER A 83 -3.09 -5.21 11.55
C SER A 83 -2.23 -4.12 12.20
N VAL A 84 -2.38 -3.89 13.52
CA VAL A 84 -1.56 -2.92 14.26
C VAL A 84 -0.07 -3.28 14.22
N LEU A 85 0.28 -4.56 14.31
CA LEU A 85 1.66 -5.02 14.23
C LEU A 85 2.27 -4.79 12.84
N LEU A 86 1.49 -4.91 11.76
CA LEU A 86 1.94 -4.57 10.41
C LEU A 86 2.29 -3.08 10.29
N GLU A 87 1.45 -2.20 10.82
CA GLU A 87 1.72 -0.75 10.85
C GLU A 87 2.98 -0.41 11.68
N LEU A 88 3.28 -1.20 12.71
CA LEU A 88 4.49 -1.09 13.52
C LEU A 88 5.72 -1.76 12.87
N GLY A 89 5.57 -2.41 11.71
CA GLY A 89 6.63 -3.11 10.99
C GLY A 89 7.01 -4.50 11.57
N ASP A 90 6.24 -5.03 12.53
CA ASP A 90 6.47 -6.37 13.10
C ASP A 90 5.68 -7.44 12.33
N GLN A 91 6.17 -7.76 11.14
CA GLN A 91 5.54 -8.72 10.22
C GLN A 91 5.45 -10.13 10.82
N GLU A 92 6.50 -10.59 11.52
CA GLU A 92 6.54 -11.94 12.09
C GLU A 92 5.48 -12.15 13.17
N SER A 93 5.32 -11.17 14.08
CA SER A 93 4.29 -11.25 15.12
C SER A 93 2.88 -11.09 14.52
N ALA A 94 2.72 -10.24 13.51
CA ALA A 94 1.45 -10.07 12.81
C ALA A 94 1.00 -11.40 12.17
N GLU A 95 1.90 -12.09 11.47
CA GLU A 95 1.63 -13.38 10.86
C GLU A 95 1.14 -14.40 11.90
N GLN A 96 1.79 -14.47 13.08
CA GLN A 96 1.37 -15.36 14.16
C GLN A 96 -0.05 -15.06 14.66
N CYS A 97 -0.43 -13.79 14.75
CA CYS A 97 -1.80 -13.39 15.11
C CYS A 97 -2.83 -13.89 14.10
N PHE A 98 -2.56 -13.72 12.80
CA PHE A 98 -3.46 -14.18 11.74
C PHE A 98 -3.52 -15.71 11.65
N LEU A 99 -2.38 -16.41 11.77
CA LEU A 99 -2.35 -17.87 11.84
C LEU A 99 -3.18 -18.38 13.02
N ARG A 100 -3.07 -17.74 14.19
CA ARG A 100 -3.89 -18.10 15.35
C ARG A 100 -5.38 -17.86 15.10
N SER A 101 -5.74 -16.78 14.42
CA SER A 101 -7.13 -16.52 14.00
C SER A 101 -7.66 -17.62 13.06
N VAL A 102 -6.83 -18.08 12.10
CA VAL A 102 -7.15 -19.19 11.20
C VAL A 102 -7.35 -20.50 11.96
N GLU A 103 -6.52 -20.80 12.96
CA GLU A 103 -6.67 -22.01 13.78
C GLU A 103 -7.99 -22.04 14.55
N ILE A 104 -8.49 -20.88 15.00
CA ILE A 104 -9.70 -20.76 15.81
C ILE A 104 -10.96 -20.80 14.92
N SER A 105 -10.96 -20.07 13.81
CA SER A 105 -12.08 -20.06 12.86
C SER A 105 -11.58 -20.09 11.41
N PRO A 106 -11.39 -21.30 10.82
CA PRO A 106 -10.86 -21.43 9.46
C PRO A 106 -11.90 -21.19 8.35
N GLU A 107 -13.20 -21.17 8.69
CA GLU A 107 -14.29 -21.10 7.71
C GLU A 107 -15.09 -19.78 7.76
N GLU A 108 -14.63 -18.81 8.55
CA GLU A 108 -15.26 -17.49 8.69
C GLU A 108 -14.19 -16.39 8.64
N GLY A 109 -14.52 -15.22 8.10
CA GLY A 109 -13.60 -14.08 8.02
C GLY A 109 -12.50 -14.26 6.96
N HIS A 110 -12.65 -13.59 5.82
CA HIS A 110 -11.68 -13.68 4.72
C HIS A 110 -10.42 -12.82 4.96
N ALA A 111 -10.51 -11.76 5.76
CA ALA A 111 -9.44 -10.76 5.93
C ALA A 111 -8.10 -11.36 6.40
N LYS A 112 -8.11 -12.26 7.38
CA LYS A 112 -6.90 -12.97 7.84
C LYS A 112 -6.18 -13.73 6.73
N TYR A 113 -6.92 -14.26 5.75
CA TYR A 113 -6.33 -14.96 4.60
C TYR A 113 -5.72 -13.98 3.60
N MET A 114 -6.31 -12.79 3.44
CA MET A 114 -5.72 -11.74 2.61
C MET A 114 -4.38 -11.27 3.20
N TYR A 115 -4.34 -11.00 4.51
CA TYR A 115 -3.09 -10.63 5.20
C TYR A 115 -2.03 -11.73 5.11
N LEU A 116 -2.41 -12.98 5.38
CA LEU A 116 -1.47 -14.10 5.25
C LEU A 116 -0.96 -14.28 3.82
N GLY A 117 -1.79 -14.03 2.81
CA GLY A 117 -1.39 -14.02 1.41
C GLY A 117 -0.30 -12.99 1.12
N GLN A 118 -0.47 -11.76 1.62
CA GLN A 118 0.50 -10.67 1.45
C GLN A 118 1.80 -10.88 2.24
N LEU A 119 1.74 -11.57 3.38
CA LEU A 119 2.92 -11.84 4.22
C LEU A 119 3.75 -13.05 3.76
N ASN A 120 3.18 -13.89 2.91
CA ASN A 120 3.82 -15.09 2.39
C ASN A 120 4.24 -14.94 0.93
N LYS A 121 4.91 -15.96 0.38
CA LYS A 121 5.40 -15.97 -1.01
C LYS A 121 5.01 -17.24 -1.74
N GLY A 122 5.02 -17.18 -3.07
CA GLY A 122 4.80 -18.33 -3.94
C GLY A 122 3.54 -19.13 -3.60
N ALA A 123 3.70 -20.46 -3.49
CA ALA A 123 2.58 -21.39 -3.31
C ALA A 123 1.80 -21.19 -1.99
N ASP A 124 2.46 -20.76 -0.91
CA ASP A 124 1.79 -20.52 0.37
C ASP A 124 0.89 -19.29 0.29
N ALA A 125 1.37 -18.20 -0.31
CA ALA A 125 0.56 -17.00 -0.58
C ALA A 125 -0.66 -17.33 -1.44
N ILE A 126 -0.47 -18.09 -2.53
CA ILE A 126 -1.57 -18.54 -3.41
C ILE A 126 -2.62 -19.32 -2.63
N LYS A 127 -2.21 -20.21 -1.72
CA LYS A 127 -3.13 -21.00 -0.89
C LYS A 127 -3.96 -20.10 0.02
N TYR A 128 -3.35 -19.10 0.65
CA TYR A 128 -4.06 -18.16 1.51
C TYR A 128 -5.05 -17.30 0.71
N PHE A 129 -4.61 -16.67 -0.39
CA PHE A 129 -5.49 -15.89 -1.25
C PHE A 129 -6.65 -16.73 -1.79
N SER A 130 -6.39 -17.96 -2.26
CA SER A 130 -7.43 -18.87 -2.76
C SER A 130 -8.49 -19.16 -1.70
N LYS A 131 -8.07 -19.40 -0.44
CA LYS A 131 -9.01 -19.65 0.65
C LYS A 131 -9.82 -18.40 1.00
N GLY A 132 -9.18 -17.23 1.02
CA GLY A 132 -9.91 -15.99 1.30
C GLY A 132 -10.90 -15.63 0.18
N ILE A 133 -10.56 -15.87 -1.09
CA ILE A 133 -11.49 -15.75 -2.23
C ILE A 133 -12.69 -16.70 -2.08
N GLU A 134 -12.44 -17.96 -1.69
CA GLU A 134 -13.51 -18.93 -1.42
C GLU A 134 -14.48 -18.37 -0.38
N LEU A 135 -13.97 -17.84 0.74
CA LEU A 135 -14.78 -17.27 1.81
C LEU A 135 -15.53 -15.99 1.40
N MET A 136 -14.90 -15.15 0.58
CA MET A 136 -15.53 -13.94 0.00
C MET A 136 -16.72 -14.30 -0.89
N ILE A 137 -16.55 -15.26 -1.80
CA ILE A 137 -17.62 -15.72 -2.69
C ILE A 137 -18.75 -16.37 -1.88
N GLN A 138 -18.43 -17.18 -0.87
CA GLN A 138 -19.43 -17.76 0.02
C GLN A 138 -20.21 -16.69 0.80
N ALA A 139 -19.55 -15.63 1.27
CA ALA A 139 -20.19 -14.53 1.96
C ALA A 139 -21.18 -13.80 1.05
N GLN A 140 -20.78 -13.45 -0.19
CA GLN A 140 -21.66 -12.82 -1.18
C GLN A 140 -22.87 -13.69 -1.53
N GLN A 141 -22.69 -15.01 -1.65
CA GLN A 141 -23.79 -15.95 -1.90
C GLN A 141 -24.78 -16.00 -0.73
N LYS A 142 -24.28 -16.08 0.51
CA LYS A 142 -25.11 -16.05 1.72
C LYS A 142 -25.87 -14.73 1.82
N GLU A 143 -25.24 -13.60 1.53
CA GLU A 143 -25.90 -12.29 1.52
C GLU A 143 -27.01 -12.23 0.46
N ALA A 144 -26.78 -12.72 -0.76
CA ALA A 144 -27.80 -12.77 -1.80
C ALA A 144 -29.02 -13.63 -1.40
N GLU A 145 -28.80 -14.69 -0.63
CA GLU A 145 -29.87 -15.52 -0.06
C GLU A 145 -30.63 -14.80 1.09
N ILE A 146 -29.91 -14.02 1.92
CA ILE A 146 -30.45 -13.29 3.08
C ILE A 146 -31.17 -11.99 2.67
N VAL A 147 -30.80 -11.32 1.58
CA VAL A 147 -31.53 -10.13 1.08
C VAL A 147 -32.99 -10.46 0.71
N GLY A 148 -33.34 -11.75 0.54
CA GLY A 148 -34.73 -12.23 0.47
C GLY A 148 -35.48 -12.33 1.81
N ALA A 149 -34.77 -12.25 2.95
CA ALA A 149 -35.29 -12.35 4.31
C ALA A 149 -34.57 -11.35 5.23
N SER A 150 -35.15 -10.15 5.37
CA SER A 150 -34.63 -9.01 6.14
C SER A 150 -33.85 -9.39 7.41
N ASN A 151 -32.53 -9.19 7.37
CA ASN A 151 -31.67 -8.86 8.51
C ASN A 151 -30.38 -8.20 8.00
N ILE A 152 -29.93 -7.17 8.71
CA ILE A 152 -28.73 -6.38 8.45
C ILE A 152 -27.57 -7.10 9.12
N SER A 153 -26.58 -7.55 8.33
CA SER A 153 -25.25 -7.93 8.81
C SER A 153 -24.52 -6.67 9.32
N GLU A 154 -23.83 -6.77 10.46
CA GLU A 154 -23.00 -5.67 10.99
C GLU A 154 -21.66 -5.52 10.24
N ASP A 155 -21.22 -6.54 9.50
CA ASP A 155 -19.99 -6.50 8.70
C ASP A 155 -20.20 -5.80 7.35
N LYS A 156 -19.18 -5.05 6.92
CA LYS A 156 -19.13 -4.43 5.60
C LYS A 156 -19.23 -5.52 4.52
N PRO A 157 -20.14 -5.40 3.54
CA PRO A 157 -20.29 -6.41 2.49
C PRO A 157 -19.01 -6.48 1.66
N VAL A 158 -18.64 -7.70 1.25
CA VAL A 158 -17.49 -7.95 0.39
C VAL A 158 -17.73 -7.30 -0.97
N ALA A 159 -16.90 -6.33 -1.34
CA ALA A 159 -17.04 -5.65 -2.61
C ALA A 159 -16.46 -6.52 -3.75
N PRO A 160 -17.00 -6.42 -4.98
CA PRO A 160 -16.45 -7.15 -6.14
C PRO A 160 -14.97 -6.86 -6.39
N ILE A 161 -14.52 -5.64 -6.10
CA ILE A 161 -13.11 -5.22 -6.21
C ILE A 161 -12.19 -6.00 -5.27
N ASP A 162 -12.64 -6.37 -4.08
CA ASP A 162 -11.83 -7.12 -3.10
C ASP A 162 -11.47 -8.51 -3.65
N ILE A 163 -12.44 -9.17 -4.28
CA ILE A 163 -12.26 -10.45 -4.96
C ILE A 163 -11.35 -10.28 -6.18
N SER A 164 -11.58 -9.22 -6.96
CA SER A 164 -10.77 -8.91 -8.14
C SER A 164 -9.29 -8.73 -7.78
N ASN A 165 -8.99 -7.95 -6.74
CA ASN A 165 -7.61 -7.70 -6.28
C ASN A 165 -6.93 -8.96 -5.74
N ALA A 166 -7.66 -9.84 -5.06
CA ALA A 166 -7.12 -11.11 -4.61
C ALA A 166 -6.73 -12.02 -5.79
N TYR A 167 -7.53 -12.03 -6.87
CA TYR A 167 -7.16 -12.72 -8.11
C TYR A 167 -5.95 -12.08 -8.80
N CYS A 168 -5.85 -10.74 -8.83
CA CYS A 168 -4.66 -10.05 -9.32
C CYS A 168 -3.40 -10.49 -8.56
N SER A 169 -3.49 -10.54 -7.23
CA SER A 169 -2.38 -10.99 -6.36
C SER A 169 -1.90 -12.40 -6.72
N ILE A 170 -2.83 -13.35 -6.97
CA ILE A 170 -2.45 -14.71 -7.39
C ILE A 170 -1.79 -14.69 -8.78
N ALA A 171 -2.33 -13.93 -9.73
CA ALA A 171 -1.77 -13.83 -11.08
C ALA A 171 -0.35 -13.23 -11.07
N GLU A 172 -0.10 -12.19 -10.27
CA GLU A 172 1.22 -11.59 -10.08
C GLU A 172 2.24 -12.58 -9.50
N ILE A 173 1.82 -13.40 -8.53
CA ILE A 173 2.69 -14.45 -7.98
C ILE A 173 3.09 -15.45 -9.08
N TYR A 174 2.19 -15.80 -10.01
CA TYR A 174 2.54 -16.65 -11.15
C TYR A 174 3.43 -15.95 -12.19
N MET A 175 3.42 -14.62 -12.26
CA MET A 175 4.36 -13.86 -13.10
C MET A 175 5.73 -13.64 -12.45
N THR A 176 5.84 -13.85 -11.15
CA THR A 176 7.05 -13.56 -10.36
C THR A 176 7.58 -14.81 -9.65
N ASP A 177 7.13 -15.10 -8.43
CA ASP A 177 7.64 -16.19 -7.58
C ASP A 177 7.49 -17.58 -8.21
N CYS A 178 6.40 -17.80 -8.94
CA CYS A 178 6.04 -19.09 -9.54
C CYS A 178 6.19 -19.12 -11.06
N CYS A 179 6.91 -18.17 -11.66
CA CYS A 179 7.05 -18.06 -13.12
C CYS A 179 7.72 -19.28 -13.80
N PHE A 180 8.47 -20.09 -13.05
CA PHE A 180 9.11 -21.31 -13.55
C PHE A 180 8.22 -22.57 -13.45
N ASP A 181 7.00 -22.47 -12.92
CA ASP A 181 6.06 -23.58 -12.91
C ASP A 181 5.49 -23.81 -14.33
N ASP A 182 5.45 -25.05 -14.80
CA ASP A 182 4.93 -25.40 -16.13
C ASP A 182 3.46 -24.94 -16.35
N SER A 183 2.72 -24.74 -15.27
CA SER A 183 1.33 -24.24 -15.28
C SER A 183 1.21 -22.73 -15.06
N ALA A 184 2.31 -22.00 -14.85
CA ALA A 184 2.31 -20.59 -14.48
C ALA A 184 1.54 -19.73 -15.49
N GLU A 185 1.81 -19.86 -16.78
CA GLU A 185 1.14 -19.09 -17.84
C GLU A 185 -0.38 -19.32 -17.82
N SER A 186 -0.81 -20.58 -17.82
CA SER A 186 -2.25 -20.94 -17.82
C SER A 186 -2.95 -20.43 -16.57
N LYS A 187 -2.33 -20.56 -15.39
CA LYS A 187 -2.93 -20.13 -14.13
C LYS A 187 -2.93 -18.61 -14.00
N CYS A 188 -1.87 -17.93 -14.44
CA CYS A 188 -1.83 -16.47 -14.49
C CYS A 188 -3.01 -15.94 -15.33
N LYS A 189 -3.19 -16.48 -16.53
CA LYS A 189 -4.32 -16.13 -17.41
C LYS A 189 -5.69 -16.36 -16.76
N GLU A 190 -5.91 -17.53 -16.15
CA GLU A 190 -7.17 -17.86 -15.48
C GLU A 190 -7.49 -16.88 -14.34
N ASN A 191 -6.48 -16.51 -13.55
CA ASN A 191 -6.64 -15.57 -12.45
C ASN A 191 -6.90 -14.14 -12.95
N ILE A 192 -6.22 -13.69 -14.02
CA ILE A 192 -6.51 -12.39 -14.66
C ILE A 192 -7.94 -12.35 -15.20
N GLU A 193 -8.38 -13.40 -15.89
CA GLU A 193 -9.76 -13.47 -16.41
C GLU A 193 -10.78 -13.49 -15.27
N SER A 194 -10.47 -14.16 -14.16
CA SER A 194 -11.31 -14.18 -12.96
C SER A 194 -11.35 -12.82 -12.26
N ALA A 195 -10.23 -12.08 -12.22
CA ALA A 195 -10.17 -10.72 -11.67
C ALA A 195 -11.08 -9.77 -12.45
N ILE A 196 -10.96 -9.74 -13.77
CA ILE A 196 -11.79 -8.89 -14.65
C ILE A 196 -13.27 -9.31 -14.59
N SER A 197 -13.55 -10.61 -14.48
CA SER A 197 -14.93 -11.10 -14.37
C SER A 197 -15.56 -10.73 -13.03
N SER A 198 -14.76 -10.66 -11.95
CA SER A 198 -15.22 -10.27 -10.62
C SER A 198 -15.51 -8.78 -10.56
N ASP A 199 -14.63 -7.94 -11.10
CA ASP A 199 -14.88 -6.50 -11.27
C ASP A 199 -14.36 -5.98 -12.63
N PRO A 200 -15.27 -5.73 -13.59
CA PRO A 200 -14.90 -5.19 -14.90
C PRO A 200 -14.35 -3.74 -14.87
N ASN A 201 -14.45 -3.05 -13.74
CA ASN A 201 -13.92 -1.70 -13.54
C ASN A 201 -12.61 -1.67 -12.75
N ASN A 202 -12.02 -2.83 -12.42
CA ASN A 202 -10.71 -2.88 -11.79
C ASN A 202 -9.60 -2.50 -12.78
N ALA A 203 -9.05 -1.30 -12.63
CA ALA A 203 -7.96 -0.80 -13.47
C ALA A 203 -6.67 -1.62 -13.36
N GLU A 204 -6.38 -2.17 -12.18
CA GLU A 204 -5.18 -2.98 -11.91
C GLU A 204 -5.25 -4.32 -12.63
N ALA A 205 -6.43 -4.95 -12.70
CA ALA A 205 -6.62 -6.19 -13.46
C ALA A 205 -6.27 -6.04 -14.95
N TYR A 206 -6.57 -4.89 -15.55
CA TYR A 206 -6.18 -4.60 -16.94
C TYR A 206 -4.69 -4.26 -17.08
N GLN A 207 -4.07 -3.63 -16.09
CA GLN A 207 -2.61 -3.42 -16.07
C GLN A 207 -1.88 -4.76 -16.02
N LEU A 208 -2.31 -5.65 -15.14
CA LEU A 208 -1.75 -6.99 -15.02
C LEU A 208 -1.94 -7.79 -16.31
N LYS A 209 -3.11 -7.68 -16.95
CA LYS A 209 -3.34 -8.28 -18.27
C LYS A 209 -2.42 -7.70 -19.34
N ALA A 210 -2.15 -6.40 -19.32
CA ALA A 210 -1.20 -5.78 -20.24
C ALA A 210 0.22 -6.34 -20.03
N SER A 211 0.71 -6.41 -18.79
CA SER A 211 2.00 -7.02 -18.45
C SER A 211 2.09 -8.48 -18.88
N TYR A 212 1.04 -9.27 -18.65
CA TYR A 212 0.95 -10.67 -19.10
C TYR A 212 1.10 -10.76 -20.63
N LEU A 213 0.35 -9.95 -21.39
CA LEU A 213 0.41 -9.95 -22.86
C LEU A 213 1.79 -9.50 -23.38
N LEU A 214 2.44 -8.54 -22.72
CA LEU A 214 3.80 -8.12 -23.06
C LEU A 214 4.82 -9.23 -22.82
N SER A 215 4.66 -10.02 -21.76
CA SER A 215 5.50 -11.21 -21.52
C SER A 215 5.37 -12.29 -22.60
N LEU A 216 4.27 -12.26 -23.36
CA LEU A 216 4.00 -13.13 -24.52
C LEU A 216 4.35 -12.48 -25.86
N ASP A 217 5.00 -11.31 -25.87
CA ASP A 217 5.30 -10.51 -27.06
C ASP A 217 4.04 -10.06 -27.84
N GLN A 218 2.89 -10.01 -27.18
CA GLN A 218 1.60 -9.56 -27.74
C GLN A 218 1.40 -8.05 -27.50
N LYS A 219 2.34 -7.24 -27.98
CA LYS A 219 2.41 -5.79 -27.71
C LYS A 219 1.11 -5.02 -28.02
N GLN A 220 0.48 -5.29 -29.16
CA GLN A 220 -0.74 -4.57 -29.57
C GLN A 220 -1.93 -4.87 -28.65
N GLU A 221 -2.10 -6.13 -28.23
CA GLU A 221 -3.16 -6.52 -27.28
C GLU A 221 -2.86 -5.94 -25.90
N GLY A 222 -1.58 -5.93 -25.48
CA GLY A 222 -1.15 -5.27 -24.24
C GLY A 222 -1.49 -3.79 -24.22
N LYS A 223 -1.25 -3.09 -25.34
CA LYS A 223 -1.64 -1.69 -25.55
C LYS A 223 -3.15 -1.45 -25.41
N GLU A 224 -3.97 -2.35 -25.93
CA GLU A 224 -5.43 -2.26 -25.76
C GLU A 224 -5.83 -2.38 -24.29
N MET A 225 -5.18 -3.27 -23.53
CA MET A 225 -5.48 -3.47 -22.11
C MET A 225 -5.04 -2.29 -21.24
N ILE A 226 -3.83 -1.73 -21.45
CA ILE A 226 -3.40 -0.57 -20.67
C ILE A 226 -4.25 0.67 -20.97
N ASN A 227 -4.66 0.88 -22.23
CA ASN A 227 -5.61 1.95 -22.58
C ASN A 227 -6.98 1.73 -21.94
N LYS A 228 -7.43 0.47 -21.82
CA LYS A 228 -8.64 0.14 -21.07
C LYS A 228 -8.47 0.50 -19.59
N SER A 229 -7.32 0.22 -18.97
CA SER A 229 -7.02 0.66 -17.60
C SER A 229 -7.11 2.18 -17.48
N LEU A 230 -6.37 2.93 -18.31
CA LEU A 230 -6.35 4.40 -18.28
C LEU A 230 -7.75 5.01 -18.35
N SER A 231 -8.63 4.48 -19.22
CA SER A 231 -9.99 5.01 -19.36
C SER A 231 -10.88 4.86 -18.11
N LEU A 232 -10.48 4.04 -17.12
CA LEU A 232 -11.23 3.84 -15.88
C LEU A 232 -10.90 4.88 -14.80
N TRP A 233 -9.70 5.47 -14.82
CA TRP A 233 -9.22 6.33 -13.72
C TRP A 233 -8.59 7.65 -14.16
N LEU A 234 -7.85 7.69 -15.28
CA LEU A 234 -7.10 8.88 -15.67
C LEU A 234 -7.98 10.12 -15.91
N PRO A 235 -9.16 10.02 -16.57
CA PRO A 235 -10.03 11.19 -16.74
C PRO A 235 -10.47 11.80 -15.42
N LYS A 236 -10.73 10.97 -14.39
CA LYS A 236 -11.13 11.44 -13.05
C LYS A 236 -9.96 12.07 -12.30
N ALA A 237 -8.77 11.50 -12.47
CA ALA A 237 -7.53 12.04 -11.90
C ALA A 237 -7.22 13.46 -12.41
N LYS A 238 -7.52 13.73 -13.69
CA LYS A 238 -7.28 15.04 -14.32
C LYS A 238 -8.40 16.07 -14.08
N CYS A 239 -9.55 15.68 -13.54
CA CYS A 239 -10.62 16.63 -13.23
C CYS A 239 -10.17 17.56 -12.10
N LYS A 240 -10.26 18.87 -12.32
CA LYS A 240 -9.99 19.87 -11.27
C LYS A 240 -11.04 19.73 -10.17
N GLU A 241 -10.65 19.87 -8.90
CA GLU A 241 -11.55 19.77 -7.74
C GLU A 241 -12.84 20.60 -7.91
N GLU A 242 -12.74 21.76 -8.58
CA GLU A 242 -13.85 22.69 -8.82
C GLU A 242 -14.96 22.16 -9.77
N GLU A 243 -14.67 21.12 -10.56
CA GLU A 243 -15.62 20.52 -11.52
C GLU A 243 -16.38 19.31 -10.95
N LEU A 244 -16.00 18.86 -9.75
CA LEU A 244 -16.64 17.72 -9.08
C LEU A 244 -17.89 18.19 -8.31
N PRO A 245 -19.04 17.52 -8.46
CA PRO A 245 -20.23 17.85 -7.67
C PRO A 245 -19.96 17.67 -6.16
N ASP A 246 -20.37 18.63 -5.33
CA ASP A 246 -20.24 18.63 -3.85
C ASP A 246 -20.72 17.33 -3.15
N THR A 247 -21.47 16.48 -3.86
CA THR A 247 -22.07 15.25 -3.33
C THR A 247 -21.25 13.98 -3.59
N GLU A 248 -20.15 14.02 -4.35
CA GLU A 248 -19.32 12.86 -4.72
C GLU A 248 -17.83 13.01 -4.37
N PHE A 249 -17.47 14.01 -3.55
CA PHE A 249 -16.09 14.19 -3.11
C PHE A 249 -15.75 13.25 -1.95
N ASP A 250 -15.30 12.04 -2.28
CA ASP A 250 -14.46 11.23 -1.39
C ASP A 250 -12.98 11.50 -1.79
N PRO A 251 -12.24 12.31 -1.01
CA PRO A 251 -10.86 12.67 -1.35
C PRO A 251 -9.91 11.46 -1.45
N VAL A 252 -10.31 10.29 -0.94
CA VAL A 252 -9.52 9.05 -0.98
C VAL A 252 -9.70 8.27 -2.29
N GLN A 253 -10.76 8.53 -3.08
CA GLN A 253 -11.19 7.66 -4.20
C GLN A 253 -10.97 8.23 -5.62
N ILE A 254 -10.31 9.38 -5.79
CA ILE A 254 -10.14 9.99 -7.11
C ILE A 254 -9.31 9.09 -8.04
N VAL A 255 -8.29 8.43 -7.47
CA VAL A 255 -7.41 7.50 -8.19
C VAL A 255 -7.37 6.17 -7.43
N PRO A 256 -8.02 5.10 -7.93
CA PRO A 256 -8.12 3.81 -7.24
C PRO A 256 -6.85 2.95 -7.40
N LEU A 257 -5.68 3.57 -7.59
CA LEU A 257 -4.41 2.91 -7.84
C LEU A 257 -3.35 3.48 -6.91
N SER A 258 -2.49 2.60 -6.37
CA SER A 258 -1.35 3.03 -5.58
C SER A 258 -0.35 3.84 -6.42
N PHE A 259 0.54 4.56 -5.75
CA PHE A 259 1.66 5.27 -6.39
C PHE A 259 2.53 4.30 -7.21
N GLU A 260 2.88 3.13 -6.66
CA GLU A 260 3.68 2.11 -7.34
C GLU A 260 2.93 1.48 -8.54
N SER A 261 1.62 1.22 -8.41
CA SER A 261 0.82 0.71 -9.53
C SER A 261 0.79 1.70 -10.72
N ARG A 262 0.84 3.00 -10.44
CA ARG A 262 0.95 4.05 -11.47
C ARG A 262 2.35 4.19 -12.05
N ILE A 263 3.40 4.01 -11.26
CA ILE A 263 4.78 3.84 -11.78
C ILE A 263 4.83 2.66 -12.76
N ASN A 264 4.23 1.53 -12.41
CA ASN A 264 4.13 0.38 -13.31
C ASN A 264 3.31 0.68 -14.56
N THR A 265 2.27 1.51 -14.46
CA THR A 265 1.52 2.01 -15.62
C THR A 265 2.45 2.74 -16.59
N CYS A 266 3.29 3.67 -16.11
CA CYS A 266 4.26 4.37 -16.95
C CYS A 266 5.22 3.41 -17.65
N ARG A 267 5.74 2.40 -16.93
CA ARG A 267 6.63 1.37 -17.52
C ARG A 267 5.94 0.62 -18.67
N ILE A 268 4.70 0.16 -18.45
CA ILE A 268 3.90 -0.53 -19.47
C ILE A 268 3.66 0.38 -20.67
N LEU A 269 3.29 1.65 -20.44
CA LEU A 269 3.04 2.63 -21.49
C LEU A 269 4.28 2.89 -22.35
N ILE A 270 5.45 3.06 -21.72
CA ILE A 270 6.73 3.17 -22.43
C ILE A 270 6.98 1.91 -23.28
N GLU A 271 6.78 0.72 -22.72
CA GLU A 271 6.99 -0.53 -23.42
C GLU A 271 6.07 -0.68 -24.64
N VAL A 272 4.81 -0.21 -24.54
CA VAL A 272 3.85 -0.18 -25.66
C VAL A 272 3.98 1.04 -26.59
N GLU A 273 5.02 1.87 -26.40
CA GLU A 273 5.31 3.08 -27.19
C GLU A 273 4.23 4.17 -27.09
N GLU A 274 3.47 4.19 -25.98
CA GLU A 274 2.51 5.24 -25.62
C GLU A 274 3.19 6.32 -24.77
N TYR A 275 4.23 6.95 -25.32
CA TYR A 275 5.13 7.81 -24.55
C TYR A 275 4.43 9.05 -23.95
N GLN A 276 3.56 9.72 -24.70
CA GLN A 276 2.84 10.88 -24.19
C GLN A 276 1.93 10.50 -23.02
N SER A 277 1.19 9.39 -23.14
CA SER A 277 0.39 8.86 -22.04
C SER A 277 1.24 8.51 -20.82
N ALA A 278 2.48 8.01 -21.02
CA ALA A 278 3.40 7.73 -19.92
C ALA A 278 3.85 9.01 -19.19
N VAL A 279 4.13 10.07 -19.95
CA VAL A 279 4.48 11.41 -19.42
C VAL A 279 3.31 11.96 -18.61
N ASP A 280 2.10 11.97 -19.17
CA ASP A 280 0.89 12.47 -18.51
C ASP A 280 0.63 11.79 -17.14
N VAL A 281 0.85 10.47 -17.07
CA VAL A 281 0.68 9.72 -15.81
C VAL A 281 1.80 10.06 -14.82
N ALA A 282 3.03 10.18 -15.30
CA ALA A 282 4.19 10.48 -14.45
C ALA A 282 4.19 11.92 -13.93
N GLU A 283 3.67 12.89 -14.68
CA GLU A 283 3.48 14.26 -14.19
C GLU A 283 2.49 14.31 -13.01
N GLY A 284 1.38 13.57 -13.10
CA GLY A 284 0.46 13.44 -11.96
C GLY A 284 1.09 12.75 -10.74
N LEU A 285 2.13 11.93 -10.92
CA LEU A 285 2.90 11.36 -9.81
C LEU A 285 3.85 12.39 -9.19
N LEU A 286 4.40 13.33 -9.97
CA LEU A 286 5.23 14.42 -9.43
C LEU A 286 4.42 15.37 -8.55
N ASP A 287 3.15 15.62 -8.88
CA ASP A 287 2.25 16.42 -8.05
C ASP A 287 2.06 15.82 -6.64
N GLU A 288 2.16 14.50 -6.52
CA GLU A 288 2.05 13.78 -5.25
C GLU A 288 3.40 13.64 -4.52
N ASN A 289 4.46 13.34 -5.26
CA ASN A 289 5.79 13.14 -4.70
C ASN A 289 6.89 13.44 -5.74
N ASP A 290 7.45 14.64 -5.68
CA ASP A 290 8.56 15.08 -6.52
C ASP A 290 9.95 14.67 -5.98
N GLU A 291 10.01 13.97 -4.84
CA GLU A 291 11.24 13.49 -4.22
C GLU A 291 11.61 12.05 -4.65
N ASP A 292 10.79 11.39 -5.48
CA ASP A 292 11.12 10.09 -6.07
C ASP A 292 11.87 10.25 -7.41
N PRO A 293 13.16 9.91 -7.50
CA PRO A 293 13.93 10.05 -8.73
C PRO A 293 13.42 9.17 -9.87
N GLN A 294 12.68 8.09 -9.57
CA GLN A 294 12.15 7.18 -10.57
C GLN A 294 11.09 7.85 -11.45
N VAL A 295 10.25 8.72 -10.88
CA VAL A 295 9.21 9.44 -11.63
C VAL A 295 9.84 10.40 -12.64
N TRP A 296 10.82 11.20 -12.19
CA TRP A 296 11.61 12.07 -13.06
C TRP A 296 12.32 11.30 -14.18
N TYR A 297 12.90 10.14 -13.84
CA TYR A 297 13.56 9.27 -14.82
C TYR A 297 12.57 8.75 -15.86
N LEU A 298 11.37 8.32 -15.47
CA LEU A 298 10.37 7.80 -16.40
C LEU A 298 9.91 8.86 -17.41
N ILE A 299 9.72 10.11 -16.97
CA ILE A 299 9.40 11.23 -17.87
C ILE A 299 10.57 11.48 -18.82
N GLY A 300 11.79 11.56 -18.29
CA GLY A 300 12.99 11.80 -19.08
C GLY A 300 13.24 10.70 -20.11
N TRP A 301 13.03 9.44 -19.72
CA TRP A 301 13.20 8.28 -20.59
C TRP A 301 12.11 8.21 -21.66
N ALA A 302 10.84 8.47 -21.32
CA ALA A 302 9.76 8.57 -22.30
C ALA A 302 10.06 9.68 -23.33
N ASN A 303 10.48 10.87 -22.90
CA ASN A 303 10.89 11.95 -23.80
C ASN A 303 12.10 11.56 -24.67
N TYR A 304 13.10 10.88 -24.10
CA TYR A 304 14.26 10.40 -24.86
C TYR A 304 13.82 9.47 -26.01
N LEU A 305 12.84 8.59 -25.76
CA LEU A 305 12.35 7.63 -26.75
C LEU A 305 11.43 8.24 -27.83
N GLN A 306 10.84 9.42 -27.60
CA GLN A 306 9.97 10.09 -28.58
C GLN A 306 10.71 10.64 -29.79
N GLY A 307 12.01 10.95 -29.66
CA GLY A 307 12.86 11.36 -30.77
C GLY A 307 13.47 12.76 -30.61
N GLU A 308 13.93 13.33 -31.73
CA GLU A 308 14.79 14.52 -31.76
C GLU A 308 14.16 15.75 -31.09
N ASP A 309 12.86 15.97 -31.29
CA ASP A 309 12.15 17.16 -30.82
C ASP A 309 12.04 17.20 -29.28
N TYR A 310 12.16 16.05 -28.62
CA TYR A 310 12.01 15.90 -27.17
C TYR A 310 13.35 15.80 -26.43
N LYS A 311 14.49 15.92 -27.11
CA LYS A 311 15.83 15.77 -26.48
C LYS A 311 16.09 16.79 -25.37
N ASN A 312 15.63 18.02 -25.53
CA ASN A 312 15.77 19.06 -24.50
C ASN A 312 14.96 18.70 -23.25
N ASN A 313 13.70 18.28 -23.43
CA ASN A 313 12.84 17.82 -22.34
C ASN A 313 13.44 16.60 -21.65
N ALA A 314 13.86 15.59 -22.42
CA ALA A 314 14.51 14.39 -21.90
C ALA A 314 15.69 14.75 -20.99
N ARG A 315 16.55 15.65 -21.46
CA ARG A 315 17.73 16.08 -20.71
C ARG A 315 17.37 16.83 -19.43
N PHE A 316 16.39 17.72 -19.48
CA PHE A 316 15.89 18.43 -18.30
C PHE A 316 15.42 17.46 -17.22
N TYR A 317 14.51 16.53 -17.57
CA TYR A 317 13.95 15.56 -16.64
C TYR A 317 15.00 14.58 -16.11
N LEU A 318 15.93 14.10 -16.95
CA LEU A 318 17.02 13.22 -16.51
C LEU A 318 18.01 13.93 -15.56
N ASN A 319 18.29 15.22 -15.79
CA ASN A 319 19.10 16.02 -14.86
C ASN A 319 18.40 16.19 -13.51
N LYS A 320 17.07 16.40 -13.49
CA LYS A 320 16.27 16.42 -12.25
C LYS A 320 16.31 15.06 -11.54
N ALA A 321 16.11 13.96 -12.27
CA ALA A 321 16.20 12.60 -11.73
C ALA A 321 17.56 12.36 -11.04
N HIS A 322 18.65 12.71 -11.72
CA HIS A 322 20.00 12.60 -11.18
C HIS A 322 20.23 13.48 -9.93
N LYS A 323 19.70 14.72 -9.91
CA LYS A 323 19.78 15.62 -8.74
C LYS A 323 19.01 15.05 -7.54
N VAL A 324 17.77 14.61 -7.74
CA VAL A 324 16.91 14.03 -6.69
C VAL A 324 17.52 12.73 -6.15
N TYR A 325 18.02 11.87 -7.03
CA TYR A 325 18.71 10.63 -6.65
C TYR A 325 19.86 10.89 -5.66
N LYS A 326 20.73 11.85 -5.98
CA LYS A 326 21.88 12.22 -5.13
C LYS A 326 21.45 12.88 -3.82
N LYS A 327 20.46 13.77 -3.87
CA LYS A 327 19.94 14.48 -2.70
C LYS A 327 19.37 13.50 -1.67
N ASN A 328 18.62 12.49 -2.12
CA ASN A 328 17.87 11.59 -1.26
C ASN A 328 18.63 10.30 -0.91
N ASN A 329 19.88 10.15 -1.39
CA ASN A 329 20.68 8.93 -1.25
C ASN A 329 19.91 7.67 -1.68
N TYR A 330 19.25 7.76 -2.83
CA TYR A 330 18.47 6.65 -3.38
C TYR A 330 19.37 5.45 -3.70
N ASP A 331 18.90 4.23 -3.44
CA ASP A 331 19.70 3.00 -3.53
C ASP A 331 19.25 2.12 -4.71
N ASP A 332 19.46 2.62 -5.92
CA ASP A 332 19.29 1.87 -7.17
C ASP A 332 20.44 2.20 -8.13
N PRO A 333 21.54 1.43 -8.11
CA PRO A 333 22.72 1.74 -8.92
C PRO A 333 22.48 1.55 -10.41
N ASP A 334 21.54 0.69 -10.81
CA ASP A 334 21.23 0.43 -12.21
C ASP A 334 20.44 1.60 -12.81
N LEU A 335 19.47 2.14 -12.06
CA LEU A 335 18.77 3.38 -12.41
C LEU A 335 19.75 4.54 -12.58
N TYR A 336 20.64 4.74 -11.61
CA TYR A 336 21.63 5.84 -11.66
C TYR A 336 22.53 5.73 -12.88
N LYS A 337 23.04 4.53 -13.15
CA LYS A 337 23.88 4.27 -14.30
C LYS A 337 23.14 4.56 -15.61
N HIS A 338 21.88 4.14 -15.73
CA HIS A 338 21.12 4.38 -16.96
C HIS A 338 20.81 5.87 -17.17
N ILE A 339 20.53 6.62 -16.10
CA ILE A 339 20.40 8.08 -16.17
C ILE A 339 21.70 8.71 -16.72
N GLU A 340 22.87 8.30 -16.21
CA GLU A 340 24.16 8.82 -16.68
C GLU A 340 24.43 8.46 -18.15
N GLU A 341 24.06 7.25 -18.59
CA GLU A 341 24.20 6.80 -19.99
C GLU A 341 23.33 7.66 -20.92
N LEU A 342 22.05 7.85 -20.60
CA LEU A 342 21.14 8.68 -21.40
C LEU A 342 21.60 10.14 -21.48
N LEU A 343 22.08 10.70 -20.36
CA LEU A 343 22.61 12.07 -20.33
C LEU A 343 23.86 12.26 -21.19
N GLN A 344 24.69 11.22 -21.34
CA GLN A 344 25.88 11.26 -22.21
C GLN A 344 25.53 11.22 -23.70
N GLU A 345 24.40 10.58 -24.07
CA GLU A 345 23.94 10.48 -25.45
C GLU A 345 23.18 11.73 -25.91
N LEU A 346 22.59 12.47 -24.98
CA LEU A 346 21.85 13.70 -25.27
C LEU A 346 22.79 14.89 -25.53
N PRO A 347 22.45 15.78 -26.48
CA PRO A 347 23.24 16.98 -26.73
C PRO A 347 23.27 17.86 -25.48
N PRO A 348 24.36 18.63 -25.25
CA PRO A 348 24.38 19.62 -24.18
C PRO A 348 23.23 20.61 -24.39
N GLY A 349 22.41 20.75 -23.36
CA GLY A 349 21.25 21.62 -23.32
C GLY A 349 21.66 23.06 -23.00
N TYR A 350 20.74 23.99 -23.23
CA TYR A 350 20.99 25.42 -23.02
C TYR A 350 21.21 25.80 -21.54
N ASP A 351 20.78 24.97 -20.59
CA ASP A 351 20.79 25.26 -19.14
C ASP A 351 21.82 24.43 -18.34
N ASP A 352 22.89 23.93 -18.96
CA ASP A 352 23.97 23.26 -18.22
C ASP A 352 24.75 24.17 -17.26
N ASP A 353 24.55 25.50 -17.37
CA ASP A 353 25.39 26.50 -16.71
C ASP A 353 24.76 27.14 -15.44
N ASP A 354 23.52 26.85 -15.05
CA ASP A 354 22.93 27.44 -13.84
C ASP A 354 22.87 26.46 -12.66
N ASP A 355 24.02 26.38 -11.98
CA ASP A 355 24.09 26.23 -10.53
C ASP A 355 23.48 27.48 -9.85
N ASP A 356 22.16 27.65 -9.81
CA ASP A 356 21.49 28.32 -8.67
C ASP A 356 19.95 28.25 -8.71
N ASP A 357 19.42 28.00 -7.52
CA ASP A 357 18.08 28.31 -7.01
C ASP A 357 16.82 27.58 -7.55
N GLY A 358 16.02 27.12 -6.58
CA GLY A 358 14.80 26.34 -6.76
C GLY A 358 13.62 27.18 -7.26
N GLY A 359 13.58 27.44 -8.56
CA GLY A 359 12.37 27.82 -9.28
C GLY A 359 11.73 26.61 -9.94
N LEU A 360 10.56 26.19 -9.47
CA LEU A 360 9.60 25.48 -10.32
C LEU A 360 9.38 26.36 -11.56
N LEU A 361 9.67 25.82 -12.76
CA LEU A 361 9.25 26.46 -14.00
C LEU A 361 7.73 26.64 -13.91
N HIS A 362 7.25 27.87 -14.05
CA HIS A 362 5.81 28.17 -14.02
C HIS A 362 5.13 27.48 -15.22
N GLU A 363 3.86 27.06 -15.08
CA GLU A 363 3.01 26.51 -16.16
C GLU A 363 3.14 27.26 -17.51
N GLN A 364 3.47 28.55 -17.48
CA GLN A 364 3.65 29.39 -18.68
C GLN A 364 4.87 29.02 -19.53
N ASP A 365 5.91 28.39 -18.97
CA ASP A 365 7.08 27.95 -19.73
C ASP A 365 6.88 26.55 -20.36
N LEU A 366 5.99 25.73 -19.80
CA LEU A 366 5.54 24.46 -20.40
C LEU A 366 4.63 24.72 -21.61
N ASP A 367 3.69 25.68 -21.49
CA ASP A 367 2.82 26.08 -22.59
C ASP A 367 3.58 26.69 -23.78
N ALA A 368 4.71 27.38 -23.52
CA ALA A 368 5.55 27.95 -24.57
C ALA A 368 6.33 26.91 -25.39
N ILE A 369 6.54 25.71 -24.83
CA ILE A 369 7.16 24.56 -25.53
C ILE A 369 6.09 23.78 -26.31
N HIS A 370 4.86 23.70 -25.79
CA HIS A 370 3.75 23.05 -26.48
C HIS A 370 3.14 23.89 -27.62
N SER A 371 3.37 25.21 -27.67
CA SER A 371 2.78 26.08 -28.71
C SER A 371 3.54 26.10 -30.05
N SER A 372 4.67 25.39 -30.20
CA SER A 372 5.42 25.39 -31.48
C SER A 372 4.81 24.49 -32.55
N ASP A 373 3.78 23.70 -32.23
CA ASP A 373 3.20 22.70 -33.14
C ASP A 373 2.03 23.22 -34.01
N GLU A 374 1.61 24.49 -33.91
CA GLU A 374 0.46 25.01 -34.68
C GLU A 374 0.76 26.05 -35.78
N GLU A 375 1.99 26.54 -35.96
CA GLU A 375 2.24 27.67 -36.90
C GLU A 375 2.82 27.34 -38.29
N ASP A 376 3.03 26.06 -38.69
CA ASP A 376 3.61 25.73 -40.00
C ASP A 376 2.68 24.93 -40.94
N MET A 377 1.38 25.24 -40.96
CA MET A 377 0.42 24.72 -41.96
C MET A 377 -0.40 25.80 -42.69
N GLU A 378 0.18 26.96 -42.97
CA GLU A 378 -0.32 27.83 -44.05
C GLU A 378 0.84 28.49 -44.81
N HIS A 379 1.25 27.89 -45.94
CA HIS A 379 1.47 28.58 -47.23
C HIS A 379 1.73 27.64 -48.40
#